data_AF-A0A2U1YWF0-F1
#
_entry.id   AF-A0A2U1YWF0-F1
#
_cell.length_a   1.000
_cell.length_b   1.000
_cell.length_c   1.000
_cell.angle_alpha   90.00
_cell.angle_beta   90.00
_cell.angle_gamma   90.00
#
_symmetry.space_group_name_H-M   'P 1'
#
loop_
_entity.id
_entity.type
_entity.pdbx_description
1 polymer ?
#
loop_
_entity_poly.entity_id
_entity_poly.type
_entity_poly.pdbx_seq_one_letter_code
_entity_poly.pdbx_strand_id
1 'polypeptide(L)'
;MQVDNRILDDLARVAGGALGAFSSLREEAEGQLRAQLERVLSRMDVVSREEYEAVRAMAAKAREEQEAMAERLAALEATVASLSAAKAPLPVVVEPAGVPAVAESEPAKPVAAGGGKPDTKASPAP
;
A
#
# COMPACT_ATOMS: atom_id res chain seq x y z
N MET A 1 -37.70 67.81 31.43
CA MET A 1 -36.61 67.10 30.71
C MET A 1 -36.29 65.81 31.46
N GLN A 2 -37.11 64.75 31.33
CA GLN A 2 -36.94 63.50 32.13
C GLN A 2 -37.41 62.22 31.41
N VAL A 3 -37.81 62.32 30.14
CA VAL A 3 -38.40 61.20 29.39
C VAL A 3 -37.31 60.37 28.68
N ASP A 4 -36.17 60.98 28.36
CA ASP A 4 -35.10 60.36 27.57
C ASP A 4 -34.34 59.25 28.32
N ASN A 5 -34.31 59.29 29.66
CA ASN A 5 -33.57 58.30 30.45
C ASN A 5 -34.28 56.94 30.60
N ARG A 6 -35.62 56.88 30.51
CA ARG A 6 -36.36 55.62 30.74
C ARG A 6 -36.28 54.66 29.57
N ILE A 7 -36.32 55.17 28.34
CA ILE A 7 -36.20 54.34 27.12
C ILE A 7 -34.79 53.74 27.02
N LEU A 8 -33.77 54.51 27.40
CA LEU A 8 -32.39 54.03 27.44
C LEU A 8 -32.17 52.98 28.54
N ASP A 9 -32.82 53.11 29.69
CA ASP A 9 -32.74 52.15 30.81
C ASP A 9 -33.44 50.82 30.47
N ASP A 10 -34.62 50.86 29.86
CA ASP A 10 -35.32 49.66 29.39
C ASP A 10 -34.53 48.95 28.27
N LEU A 11 -33.92 49.71 27.36
CA LEU A 11 -33.03 49.15 26.34
C LEU A 11 -31.77 48.54 26.96
N ALA A 12 -31.17 49.17 27.97
CA ALA A 12 -30.00 48.64 28.68
C ALA A 12 -30.35 47.34 29.43
N ARG A 13 -31.54 47.28 30.03
CA ARG A 13 -32.03 46.08 30.72
C ARG A 13 -32.32 44.93 29.74
N VAL A 14 -32.94 45.24 28.61
CA VAL A 14 -33.19 44.26 27.54
C VAL A 14 -31.87 43.83 26.88
N ALA A 15 -30.95 44.76 26.62
CA ALA A 15 -29.64 44.44 26.07
C ALA A 15 -28.82 43.57 27.03
N GLY A 16 -28.83 43.87 28.33
CA GLY A 16 -28.18 43.04 29.35
C GLY A 16 -28.78 41.63 29.43
N GLY A 17 -30.12 41.52 29.35
CA GLY A 17 -30.81 40.22 29.31
C GLY A 17 -30.60 39.45 28.01
N ALA A 18 -30.58 40.13 26.87
CA ALA A 18 -30.40 39.53 25.55
C ALA A 18 -28.96 39.07 25.31
N LEU A 19 -27.96 39.81 25.80
CA LEU A 19 -26.56 39.39 25.73
C LEU A 19 -26.33 38.09 26.53
N GLY A 20 -26.96 37.96 27.71
CA GLY A 20 -26.91 36.74 28.51
C GLY A 20 -27.62 35.54 27.86
N ALA A 21 -28.82 35.75 27.32
CA ALA A 21 -29.56 34.71 26.61
C ALA A 21 -28.88 34.28 25.29
N PHE A 22 -28.24 35.23 24.60
CA PHE A 22 -27.47 34.93 23.38
C PHE A 22 -26.22 34.10 23.70
N SER A 23 -25.53 34.38 24.82
CA SER A 23 -24.38 33.57 25.24
C SER A 23 -24.77 32.12 25.54
N SER A 24 -25.91 31.87 26.18
CA SER A 24 -26.36 30.49 26.45
C SER A 24 -26.81 29.77 25.18
N LEU A 25 -27.55 30.45 24.30
CA LEU A 25 -27.92 29.91 22.98
C LEU A 25 -26.69 29.57 22.13
N ARG A 26 -25.65 30.41 22.22
CA ARG A 26 -24.37 30.16 21.54
C ARG A 26 -23.69 28.91 22.09
N GLU A 27 -23.60 28.75 23.41
CA GLU A 27 -22.99 27.56 24.02
C GLU A 27 -23.75 26.28 23.65
N GLU A 28 -25.08 26.33 23.63
CA GLU A 28 -25.92 25.20 23.18
C GLU A 28 -25.70 24.89 21.68
N ALA A 29 -25.62 25.92 20.84
CA ALA A 29 -25.37 25.77 19.41
C ALA A 29 -23.97 25.21 19.13
N GLU A 30 -22.94 25.66 19.85
CA GLU A 30 -21.57 25.15 19.75
C GLU A 30 -21.51 23.67 20.16
N GLY A 31 -22.21 23.29 21.23
CA GLY A 31 -22.33 21.89 21.67
C GLY A 31 -23.02 21.00 20.63
N GLN A 32 -24.13 21.47 20.06
CA GLN A 32 -24.84 20.76 19.00
C GLN A 32 -24.01 20.64 17.71
N LEU A 33 -23.28 21.69 17.34
CA LEU A 33 -22.42 21.69 16.17
C LEU A 33 -21.27 20.68 16.35
N ARG A 34 -20.64 20.67 17.52
CA ARG A 34 -19.54 19.72 17.84
C ARG A 34 -20.03 18.27 17.80
N ALA A 35 -21.19 17.99 18.38
CA ALA A 35 -21.79 16.66 18.33
C ALA A 35 -22.15 16.22 16.89
N GLN A 36 -22.58 17.16 16.04
CA GLN A 36 -22.82 16.87 14.63
C GLN A 36 -21.52 16.63 13.86
N LEU A 37 -20.48 17.44 14.10
CA LEU A 37 -19.15 17.25 13.51
C LEU A 37 -18.56 15.90 13.89
N GLU A 38 -18.62 15.50 15.15
CA GLU A 38 -18.15 14.20 15.61
C GLU A 38 -18.94 13.04 14.98
N ARG A 39 -20.26 13.21 14.81
CA ARG A 39 -21.10 12.25 14.08
C ARG A 39 -20.78 12.17 12.59
N VAL A 40 -20.38 13.28 11.96
CA VAL A 40 -19.97 13.30 10.55
C VAL A 40 -18.58 12.70 10.40
N LEU A 41 -17.63 13.09 11.24
CA LEU A 41 -16.25 12.56 11.26
C LEU A 41 -16.21 11.06 11.57
N SER A 42 -17.09 10.55 12.41
CA SER A 42 -17.23 9.10 12.66
C SER A 42 -17.91 8.33 11.51
N ARG A 43 -18.65 9.03 10.63
CA ARG A 43 -19.26 8.44 9.44
C ARG A 43 -18.38 8.57 8.20
N MET A 44 -17.49 9.56 8.19
CA MET A 44 -16.42 9.65 7.22
C MET A 44 -15.35 8.64 7.66
N ASP A 45 -14.77 7.87 6.73
CA ASP A 45 -13.69 6.91 7.02
C ASP A 45 -12.38 7.64 7.38
N VAL A 46 -12.40 8.45 8.44
CA VAL A 46 -11.27 9.24 8.90
C VAL A 46 -10.40 8.35 9.76
N VAL A 47 -9.28 7.92 9.21
CA VAL A 47 -8.27 7.16 9.94
C VAL A 47 -7.68 8.06 11.03
N SER A 48 -7.76 7.60 12.28
CA SER A 48 -7.16 8.35 13.37
C SER A 48 -5.64 8.38 13.22
N ARG A 49 -5.00 9.42 13.75
CA ARG A 49 -3.54 9.53 13.69
C ARG A 49 -2.85 8.33 14.36
N GLU A 50 -3.43 7.79 15.42
CA GLU A 50 -2.90 6.65 16.16
C GLU A 50 -2.95 5.36 15.34
N GLU A 51 -4.08 5.09 14.67
CA GLU A 51 -4.20 3.94 13.76
C GLU A 51 -3.23 4.06 12.58
N TYR A 52 -3.07 5.26 12.03
CA TYR A 52 -2.09 5.51 10.96
C TYR A 52 -0.66 5.18 11.42
N GLU A 53 -0.24 5.69 12.57
CA GLU A 53 1.11 5.42 13.08
C GLU A 53 1.30 3.94 13.43
N ALA A 54 0.28 3.26 13.96
CA ALA A 54 0.31 1.83 14.24
C ALA A 54 0.49 1.00 12.96
N VAL A 55 -0.28 1.27 11.91
CA VAL A 55 -0.17 0.59 10.61
C VAL A 55 1.16 0.94 9.94
N ARG A 56 1.61 2.19 10.03
CA ARG A 56 2.92 2.60 9.49
C ARG A 56 4.06 1.85 10.15
N ALA A 57 4.06 1.74 11.48
CA ALA A 57 5.07 0.99 12.21
C ALA A 57 5.04 -0.50 11.85
N MET A 58 3.84 -1.08 11.73
CA MET A 58 3.67 -2.47 11.29
C MET A 58 4.20 -2.68 9.86
N ALA A 59 3.89 -1.75 8.94
CA ALA A 59 4.35 -1.82 7.56
C ALA A 59 5.88 -1.71 7.44
N ALA A 60 6.49 -0.82 8.23
CA ALA A 60 7.95 -0.68 8.28
C ALA A 60 8.60 -1.98 8.79
N LYS A 61 8.13 -2.50 9.92
CA LYS A 61 8.61 -3.76 10.49
C LYS A 61 8.44 -4.94 9.52
N ALA A 62 7.30 -5.01 8.82
CA ALA A 62 7.05 -6.05 7.84
C ALA A 62 8.06 -6.00 6.68
N ARG A 63 8.48 -4.80 6.24
CA ARG A 63 9.50 -4.65 5.19
C ARG A 63 10.87 -5.14 5.66
N GLU A 64 11.27 -4.76 6.87
CA GLU A 64 12.53 -5.23 7.47
C GLU A 64 12.55 -6.76 7.60
N GLU A 65 11.45 -7.35 8.09
CA GLU A 65 11.32 -8.80 8.22
C GLU A 65 11.28 -9.51 6.86
N GLN A 66 10.69 -8.90 5.83
CA GLN A 66 10.69 -9.42 4.46
C GLN A 66 12.11 -9.52 3.89
N GLU A 67 12.93 -8.47 4.07
CA GLU A 67 14.33 -8.48 3.61
C GLU A 67 15.14 -9.56 4.32
N ALA A 68 15.03 -9.64 5.65
CA ALA A 68 15.72 -10.67 6.43
C ALA A 68 15.28 -12.11 6.05
N MET A 69 14.00 -12.31 5.74
CA MET A 69 13.51 -13.61 5.25
C MET A 69 14.02 -13.93 3.85
N ALA A 70 14.08 -12.95 2.95
CA ALA A 70 14.60 -13.13 1.60
C ALA A 70 16.08 -13.54 1.62
N GLU A 71 16.90 -12.93 2.47
CA GLU A 71 18.30 -13.33 2.66
C GLU A 71 18.44 -14.77 3.15
N ARG A 72 17.64 -15.16 4.14
CA ARG A 72 17.63 -16.54 4.66
C ARG A 72 17.18 -17.54 3.61
N LEU A 73 16.18 -17.20 2.80
CA LEU A 73 15.73 -18.04 1.69
C LEU A 73 16.84 -18.22 0.66
N ALA A 74 17.49 -17.15 0.23
CA ALA A 74 18.60 -17.25 -0.73
C ALA A 74 19.74 -18.13 -0.20
N ALA A 75 20.09 -18.00 1.08
CA ALA A 75 21.10 -18.85 1.72
C ALA A 75 20.68 -20.33 1.75
N LEU A 76 19.43 -20.61 2.13
CA LEU A 76 18.88 -21.97 2.14
C LEU A 76 18.81 -22.57 0.73
N GLU A 77 18.34 -21.82 -0.26
CA GLU A 77 18.30 -22.24 -1.66
C GLU A 77 19.69 -22.60 -2.17
N ALA A 78 20.71 -21.80 -1.85
CA ALA A 78 22.10 -22.11 -2.18
C ALA A 78 22.59 -23.41 -1.49
N THR A 79 22.25 -23.62 -0.23
CA THR A 79 22.61 -24.86 0.48
C THR A 79 21.93 -26.07 -0.14
N VAL A 80 20.64 -26.00 -0.47
CA VAL A 80 19.89 -27.08 -1.11
C VAL A 80 20.47 -27.39 -2.49
N ALA A 81 20.79 -26.37 -3.28
CA ALA A 81 21.44 -26.53 -4.57
C ALA A 81 22.77 -27.29 -4.42
N SER A 82 23.61 -26.91 -3.46
CA SER A 82 24.89 -27.58 -3.19
C SER A 82 24.73 -29.04 -2.78
N LEU A 83 23.76 -29.34 -1.90
CA LEU A 83 23.48 -30.70 -1.42
C LEU A 83 22.88 -31.56 -2.54
N SER A 84 22.05 -30.97 -3.40
CA SER A 84 21.48 -31.66 -4.55
C SER A 84 22.54 -31.99 -5.61
N ALA A 85 23.49 -31.09 -5.85
CA ALA A 85 24.62 -31.31 -6.74
C ALA A 85 25.57 -32.39 -6.19
N ALA A 86 25.78 -32.42 -4.87
CA ALA A 86 26.57 -33.47 -4.20
C ALA A 86 25.89 -34.85 -4.23
N LYS A 87 24.58 -34.92 -4.42
CA LYS A 87 23.80 -36.17 -4.52
C LYS A 87 23.61 -36.65 -5.96
N ALA A 88 23.91 -35.83 -6.97
CA ALA A 88 23.96 -36.29 -8.35
C ALA A 88 25.04 -37.39 -8.47
N PRO A 89 24.72 -38.57 -9.04
CA PRO A 89 25.70 -39.63 -9.17
C PRO A 89 26.88 -39.13 -10.00
N LEU A 90 28.09 -39.52 -9.57
CA LEU A 90 29.36 -39.28 -10.23
C LEU A 90 29.23 -39.23 -11.76
N PRO A 91 29.87 -38.27 -12.46
CA PRO A 91 29.92 -38.31 -13.91
C PRO A 91 30.57 -39.64 -14.28
N VAL A 92 29.79 -40.55 -14.85
CA VAL A 92 30.34 -41.66 -15.62
C VAL A 92 31.10 -40.97 -16.75
N VAL A 93 32.41 -40.88 -16.59
CA VAL A 93 33.33 -40.46 -17.64
C VAL A 93 33.21 -41.51 -18.73
N VAL A 94 32.28 -41.30 -19.66
CA VAL A 94 32.38 -41.91 -20.97
C VAL A 94 33.39 -41.08 -21.71
N GLU A 95 34.66 -41.45 -21.58
CA GLU A 95 35.73 -41.02 -22.45
C GLU A 95 35.36 -41.48 -23.88
N PRO A 96 35.06 -40.59 -24.84
CA PRO A 96 35.03 -41.03 -26.22
C PRO A 96 36.49 -41.06 -26.69
N ALA A 97 37.05 -42.26 -26.71
CA ALA A 97 38.23 -42.57 -27.50
C ALA A 97 38.05 -42.00 -28.92
N GLY A 98 39.15 -41.45 -29.43
CA GLY A 98 39.17 -40.43 -30.47
C GLY A 98 38.49 -40.75 -31.81
N VAL A 99 38.09 -39.67 -32.47
CA VAL A 99 38.21 -39.51 -33.93
C VAL A 99 38.54 -38.02 -34.20
N PRO A 100 39.45 -37.71 -35.14
CA PRO A 100 40.16 -36.44 -35.16
C PRO A 100 39.39 -35.32 -35.89
N ALA A 101 39.90 -34.11 -35.66
CA ALA A 101 39.54 -32.83 -36.23
C ALA A 101 39.07 -32.82 -37.69
N VAL A 102 37.98 -32.09 -37.93
CA VAL A 102 37.76 -31.37 -39.19
C VAL A 102 37.56 -29.89 -38.88
N ALA A 103 38.30 -29.08 -39.64
CA ALA A 103 38.52 -27.67 -39.46
C ALA A 103 37.31 -26.79 -39.88
N GLU A 104 37.07 -25.78 -39.05
CA GLU A 104 36.83 -24.36 -39.36
C GLU A 104 36.19 -23.94 -40.71
N SER A 105 35.05 -23.26 -40.64
CA SER A 105 34.86 -21.90 -41.22
C SER A 105 33.44 -21.35 -41.00
N GLU A 106 33.31 -20.38 -40.09
CA GLU A 106 32.30 -19.31 -40.12
C GLU A 106 32.83 -18.17 -41.04
N PRO A 107 32.10 -17.09 -41.42
CA PRO A 107 30.68 -16.74 -41.18
C PRO A 107 29.95 -16.12 -42.40
N ALA A 108 28.60 -16.10 -42.42
CA ALA A 108 27.84 -15.10 -43.20
C ALA A 108 26.45 -14.82 -42.62
N LYS A 109 26.14 -13.52 -42.51
CA LYS A 109 25.10 -12.84 -41.71
C LYS A 109 23.67 -12.90 -42.32
N PRO A 110 22.63 -12.38 -41.61
CA PRO A 110 21.27 -12.90 -41.60
C PRO A 110 20.35 -12.27 -42.66
N VAL A 111 19.29 -12.99 -43.04
CA VAL A 111 18.15 -12.45 -43.79
C VAL A 111 16.88 -12.60 -42.96
N ALA A 112 16.17 -11.48 -42.87
CA ALA A 112 14.98 -11.25 -42.08
C ALA A 112 13.69 -11.79 -42.73
N ALA A 113 12.68 -11.92 -41.86
CA ALA A 113 11.24 -11.77 -42.11
C ALA A 113 10.50 -12.87 -42.90
N GLY A 114 9.57 -13.54 -42.22
CA GLY A 114 8.51 -14.34 -42.84
C GLY A 114 7.61 -14.96 -41.79
N GLY A 115 6.50 -14.30 -41.47
CA GLY A 115 5.53 -14.74 -40.47
C GLY A 115 4.81 -16.04 -40.83
N GLY A 116 4.52 -16.84 -39.82
CA GLY A 116 3.70 -18.05 -39.92
C GLY A 116 3.11 -18.38 -38.56
N LYS A 117 1.84 -18.01 -38.38
CA LYS A 117 1.00 -18.26 -37.20
C LYS A 117 0.79 -19.78 -37.05
N PRO A 118 1.04 -20.42 -35.89
CA PRO A 118 0.63 -21.80 -35.70
C PRO A 118 -0.81 -21.87 -35.18
N ASP A 119 -1.67 -22.51 -35.97
CA ASP A 119 -3.02 -22.91 -35.64
C ASP A 119 -3.09 -23.75 -34.35
N THR A 120 -3.86 -23.29 -33.37
CA THR A 120 -4.31 -24.13 -32.25
C THR A 120 -5.61 -24.83 -32.64
N LYS A 121 -5.48 -26.10 -33.04
CA LYS A 121 -6.58 -27.04 -33.26
C LYS A 121 -6.75 -27.93 -32.02
N ALA A 122 -8.01 -28.22 -31.68
CA ALA A 122 -8.53 -29.19 -30.70
C ALA A 122 -8.52 -28.72 -29.21
N SER A 123 -9.63 -28.38 -28.53
CA SER A 123 -10.92 -29.07 -28.25
C SER A 123 -10.77 -30.26 -27.29
N PRO A 124 -11.77 -30.68 -26.48
CA PRO A 124 -12.94 -30.01 -25.88
C PRO A 124 -13.09 -30.24 -24.35
N ALA A 125 -14.18 -29.70 -23.78
CA ALA A 125 -14.75 -29.89 -22.43
C ALA A 125 -15.01 -31.38 -22.05
N PRO A 126 -15.44 -31.71 -20.81
CA PRO A 126 -16.73 -31.29 -20.24
C PRO A 126 -16.66 -30.26 -19.09
#